data_AF-A0A803Y7L2-F1
#
_entry.id   AF-A0A803Y7L2-F1
#
_cell.length_a   1.000
_cell.length_b   1.000
_cell.length_c   1.000
_cell.angle_alpha   90.00
_cell.angle_beta   90.00
_cell.angle_gamma   90.00
#
_symmetry.space_group_name_H-M   'P 1'
#
loop_
_entity.id
_entity.type
_entity.pdbx_description
1 polymer ?
#
loop_
_entity_poly.entity_id
_entity_poly.type
_entity_poly.pdbx_seq_one_letter_code
_entity_poly.pdbx_strand_id
1 'polypeptide(L)' 'MGVPGLTAFVEECGSFFAELRVRDTKLVIDGSSLYYHLFFTSAADFRRGGDYGPFHHILMVFKHTQGW' A
#
# COMPACT_ATOMS: atom_id res chain seq x y z
N MET A 1 -9.28 8.27 4.85
CA MET A 1 -10.43 8.66 4.01
C MET A 1 -9.92 9.66 2.97
N GLY A 2 -10.11 9.35 1.69
CA GLY A 2 -9.62 10.17 0.58
C GLY A 2 -10.69 11.09 -0.01
N VAL A 3 -10.37 11.71 -1.13
CA VAL A 3 -11.34 12.46 -1.95
C VAL A 3 -12.18 11.46 -2.75
N PRO A 4 -13.51 11.38 -2.55
CA PRO A 4 -14.36 10.44 -3.29
C PRO A 4 -14.23 10.64 -4.80
N GLY A 5 -14.10 9.54 -5.54
CA GLY A 5 -13.99 9.56 -7.01
C GLY A 5 -12.62 9.96 -7.58
N LEU A 6 -11.68 10.45 -6.76
CA LEU A 6 -10.38 10.92 -7.25
C LEU A 6 -9.55 9.79 -7.87
N THR A 7 -9.46 8.62 -7.22
CA THR A 7 -8.71 7.48 -7.75
C THR A 7 -9.23 7.06 -9.13
N ALA A 8 -10.55 6.87 -9.26
CA ALA A 8 -11.18 6.47 -10.53
C ALA A 8 -10.94 7.52 -11.63
N PHE A 9 -11.11 8.81 -11.30
CA PHE A 9 -10.84 9.90 -12.25
C PHE A 9 -9.39 9.90 -12.76
N VAL A 10 -8.42 9.67 -11.88
CA VAL A 10 -7.00 9.65 -12.25
C VAL A 10 -6.66 8.39 -13.06
N GLU A 11 -7.24 7.23 -12.73
CA GLU A 11 -7.06 5.96 -13.47
C GLU A 11 -7.65 6.01 -14.89
N GLU A 12 -8.80 6.67 -15.07
CA GLU A 12 -9.41 6.90 -16.40
C GLU A 12 -8.53 7.80 -17.29
N CYS A 13 -7.68 8.62 -16.69
CA CYS A 13 -6.80 9.54 -17.39
C CYS A 13 -5.34 9.06 -17.27
N GLY A 14 -4.99 8.05 -18.06
CA GLY A 14 -3.70 7.34 -18.00
C GLY A 14 -2.43 8.18 -18.19
N SER A 15 -2.54 9.48 -18.46
CA SER A 15 -1.43 10.43 -18.52
C SER A 15 -0.94 10.92 -17.15
N PHE A 16 -1.71 10.70 -16.07
CA PHE A 16 -1.33 11.17 -14.73
C PHE A 16 -0.26 10.31 -14.05
N PHE A 17 -0.13 9.04 -14.43
CA PHE A 17 0.83 8.14 -13.82
C PHE A 17 2.07 8.01 -14.69
N ALA A 18 3.23 8.22 -14.06
CA ALA A 18 4.53 7.90 -14.63
C ALA A 18 5.21 6.87 -13.73
N GLU A 19 5.78 5.81 -14.31
CA GLU A 19 6.64 4.90 -13.56
C GLU A 19 7.86 5.69 -13.06
N LEU A 20 7.97 5.84 -11.74
CA LEU A 20 9.11 6.50 -11.12
C LEU A 20 9.94 5.48 -10.34
N ARG A 21 11.19 5.30 -10.76
CA ARG A 21 12.17 4.50 -10.03
C ARG A 21 12.92 5.39 -9.05
N VAL A 22 12.57 5.28 -7.78
CA VAL A 22 13.29 5.98 -6.71
C VAL A 22 14.49 5.15 -6.26
N ARG A 23 15.65 5.80 -6.13
CA ARG A 23 16.87 5.24 -5.54
C ARG A 23 17.48 6.29 -4.62
N ASP A 24 18.11 5.85 -3.54
CA ASP A 24 18.80 6.72 -2.57
C ASP A 24 17.94 7.89 -2.05
N THR A 25 16.61 7.72 -2.06
CA THR A 25 15.64 8.75 -1.73
C THR A 25 14.81 8.28 -0.54
N LYS A 26 14.72 9.11 0.50
CA LYS A 26 13.86 8.85 1.65
C LYS A 26 12.39 8.90 1.22
N LEU A 27 11.75 7.74 1.16
CA LEU A 27 10.31 7.62 0.93
C LEU A 27 9.59 7.61 2.29
N VAL A 28 8.64 8.53 2.47
CA VAL A 28 7.77 8.55 3.65
C VAL A 28 6.43 7.94 3.27
N ILE A 29 5.98 6.97 4.07
CA ILE A 29 4.74 6.24 3.84
C ILE A 29 3.77 6.59 4.95
N ASP A 30 2.54 6.95 4.58
CA ASP A 30 1.45 7.05 5.53
C ASP A 30 1.05 5.65 6.00
N GLY A 31 1.49 5.30 7.21
CA GLY A 31 1.23 4.00 7.82
C GLY A 31 -0.25 3.72 8.06
N SER A 32 -1.08 4.74 8.30
CA SER A 32 -2.52 4.53 8.53
C SER A 32 -3.23 4.15 7.24
N SER A 33 -2.90 4.84 6.15
CA SER A 33 -3.42 4.51 4.82
C SER A 33 -2.92 3.15 4.33
N LEU A 34 -1.65 2.81 4.56
CA LEU A 34 -1.12 1.48 4.26
C LEU A 34 -1.84 0.39 5.06
N TYR A 35 -2.00 0.58 6.37
CA TYR A 35 -2.72 -0.37 7.23
C TYR A 35 -4.15 -0.59 6.74
N TYR A 36 -4.89 0.49 6.47
CA TYR A 36 -6.26 0.41 5.98
C TYR A 36 -6.31 -0.35 4.64
N HIS A 37 -5.42 -0.01 3.70
CA HIS A 37 -5.37 -0.69 2.41
C HIS A 37 -5.14 -2.20 2.58
N LEU A 38 -4.13 -2.59 3.37
CA LEU A 38 -3.82 -3.99 3.64
C LEU A 38 -4.93 -4.73 4.38
N PHE A 39 -5.66 -4.06 5.28
CA PHE A 39 -6.80 -4.65 5.96
C PHE A 39 -7.90 -5.09 4.98
N PHE A 40 -8.14 -4.30 3.91
CA PHE A 40 -9.15 -4.63 2.90
C PHE A 40 -8.64 -5.50 1.76
N THR A 41 -7.35 -5.46 1.44
CA THR A 41 -6.78 -6.22 0.31
C THR A 41 -6.12 -7.53 0.70
N SER A 42 -5.73 -7.70 1.96
CA SER A 42 -5.21 -8.98 2.44
C SER A 42 -6.34 -9.98 2.66
N ALA A 43 -6.05 -11.26 2.39
CA ALA A 43 -6.93 -12.37 2.77
C ALA A 43 -6.81 -12.73 4.27
N ALA A 44 -6.25 -11.84 5.09
CA ALA A 44 -5.98 -12.11 6.50
C ALA A 44 -7.29 -12.12 7.31
N ASP A 45 -7.43 -13.12 8.20
CA ASP A 45 -8.55 -13.15 9.15
C ASP A 45 -8.18 -12.31 10.37
N PHE A 46 -8.90 -11.22 10.62
CA PHE A 46 -8.67 -10.32 11.75
C PHE A 46 -9.53 -10.66 12.99
N ARG A 47 -10.33 -11.73 12.96
CA ARG A 47 -11.21 -12.09 14.08
C ARG A 47 -10.40 -12.71 15.23
N ARG A 48 -10.90 -12.56 16.46
CA ARG A 48 -10.38 -13.23 17.68
C ARG A 48 -8.86 -13.06 17.93
N GLY A 49 -8.32 -11.88 17.62
CA GLY A 49 -6.89 -11.60 17.76
C GLY A 49 -6.09 -11.77 16.47
N GLY A 50 -6.70 -12.29 15.40
CA GLY A 50 -6.24 -12.21 14.02
C GLY A 50 -4.96 -12.96 13.66
N ASP A 51 -4.87 -13.43 12.41
CA ASP A 51 -3.62 -13.88 11.81
C ASP A 51 -2.90 -12.69 11.17
N TYR A 52 -1.87 -12.18 11.84
CA TYR A 52 -1.04 -11.10 11.34
C TYR A 52 0.09 -11.56 10.41
N GLY A 53 0.25 -12.87 10.19
CA GLY A 53 1.26 -13.45 9.31
C GLY A 53 1.23 -12.87 7.88
N PRO A 54 0.07 -12.84 7.20
CA PRO A 54 -0.03 -12.23 5.87
C PRO A 54 0.31 -10.74 5.87
N PHE A 55 -0.07 -10.02 6.93
CA PHE A 55 0.23 -8.60 7.11
C PHE A 55 1.74 -8.36 7.23
N HIS A 56 2.40 -9.15 8.07
CA HIS A 56 3.84 -9.13 8.24
C HIS A 56 4.57 -9.48 6.93
N HIS A 57 4.10 -10.49 6.21
CA HIS A 57 4.69 -10.90 4.93
C HIS A 57 4.65 -9.77 3.90
N ILE A 58 3.52 -9.07 3.74
CA ILE A 58 3.42 -7.96 2.77
C ILE A 58 4.34 -6.80 3.16
N LEU A 59 4.42 -6.46 4.45
CA LEU A 59 5.35 -5.43 4.94
C LEU A 59 6.82 -5.81 4.67
N MET A 60 7.18 -7.08 4.87
CA MET A 60 8.52 -7.58 4.60
C MET A 60 8.82 -7.57 3.10
N VAL A 61 7.89 -8.00 2.25
CA VAL A 61 8.03 -7.91 0.78
C VAL A 61 8.22 -6.46 0.37
N PHE A 62 7.40 -5.53 0.87
CA PHE A 62 7.51 -4.12 0.56
C PHE A 62 8.88 -3.55 0.96
N LYS A 63 9.41 -3.95 2.14
CA LYS A 63 10.75 -3.56 2.57
C LYS A 63 11.84 -4.14 1.67
N HIS A 64 11.75 -5.43 1.32
CA HIS A 64 12.79 -6.14 0.57
C HIS A 64 12.82 -5.81 -0.93
N THR A 65 11.66 -5.64 -1.57
CA THR A 65 11.58 -5.31 -3.01
C THR A 65 12.05 -3.89 -3.32
N GLN A 66 12.10 -3.02 -2.31
CA GLN A 66 12.55 -1.64 -2.44
C GLN A 66 14.04 -1.44 -2.10
N GLY A 67 14.79 -2.51 -1.79
CA GLY A 67 16.25 -2.46 -1.62
C GLY A 67 16.73 -1.66 -0.41
N TRP A 68 15.93 -1.57 0.66
CA TRP A 68 16.29 -0.95 1.95
C TRP A 68 16.92 -1.94 2.93
#